data_AF-A0A2S6FX32-F1
#
_entry.id   AF-A0A2S6FX32-F1
#
_cell.length_a   1.000
_cell.length_b   1.000
_cell.length_c   1.000
_cell.angle_alpha   90.00
_cell.angle_beta   90.00
_cell.angle_gamma   90.00
#
_symmetry.space_group_name_H-M   'P 1'
#
loop_
_entity.id
_entity.type
_entity.pdbx_description
1 polymer ?
#
loop_
_entity_poly.entity_id
_entity_poly.type
_entity_poly.pdbx_seq_one_letter_code
_entity_poly.pdbx_strand_id
1 'polypeptide(L)'
;MNKVASLSTVIKTEFLKLRKCKVLWCMPLCAFLPDLLIFSMFALNKKFPTVIWETYFTDAIMMINMLMAIGLFSLLAGFIFSREYQENTINSMFTYPIGRMQFFISKLIVILILISITIMASFILLVLLGLTIKHEPLTLNILLYYTKAYIFMIIMHSALIPLIAFLGIYNKSIIPPIILAVCAITLNLIVMNTPFNTVFPWSIPTILSPHQNGRTYTNYTLGIIVLCSTFIVGTVLSIKSIKKDVH
;
A
#
# COMPACT_ATOMS: atom_id res chain seq x y z
N MET A 1 -18.70 -15.92 32.11
CA MET A 1 -18.61 -15.85 30.63
C MET A 1 -17.64 -14.75 30.26
N ASN A 2 -16.40 -15.08 29.86
CA ASN A 2 -15.44 -14.07 29.40
C ASN A 2 -15.96 -13.49 28.09
N LYS A 3 -16.40 -12.22 28.14
CA LYS A 3 -16.90 -11.49 26.97
C LYS A 3 -15.70 -11.27 26.06
N VAL A 4 -15.60 -12.06 24.98
CA VAL A 4 -14.59 -11.87 23.94
C VAL A 4 -14.67 -10.41 23.49
N ALA A 5 -13.54 -9.71 23.47
CA ALA A 5 -13.52 -8.32 23.07
C ALA A 5 -14.07 -8.19 21.64
N SER A 6 -14.99 -7.25 21.41
CA SER A 6 -15.55 -7.05 20.08
C SER A 6 -14.47 -6.54 19.13
N LEU A 7 -14.53 -6.96 17.86
CA LEU A 7 -13.55 -6.57 16.83
C LEU A 7 -13.42 -5.05 16.70
N SER A 8 -14.54 -4.32 16.83
CA SER A 8 -14.56 -2.85 16.81
C SER A 8 -13.71 -2.23 17.92
N THR A 9 -13.76 -2.81 19.14
CA THR A 9 -12.96 -2.32 20.26
C THR A 9 -11.47 -2.54 20.00
N VAL A 10 -11.08 -3.69 19.46
CA VAL A 10 -9.68 -3.99 19.10
C VAL A 10 -9.16 -3.01 18.04
N ILE A 11 -9.96 -2.76 17.00
CA ILE A 11 -9.61 -1.78 15.96
C ILE A 11 -9.41 -0.38 16.57
N LYS A 12 -10.33 0.06 17.43
CA LYS A 12 -10.20 1.36 18.13
C LYS A 12 -8.93 1.44 18.97
N THR A 13 -8.57 0.37 19.68
CA THR A 13 -7.33 0.33 20.47
C THR A 13 -6.09 0.42 19.59
N GLU A 14 -6.08 -0.24 18.43
CA GLU A 14 -4.97 -0.14 17.47
C GLU A 14 -4.83 1.29 16.93
N PHE A 15 -5.93 1.95 16.56
CA PHE A 15 -5.89 3.35 16.14
C PHE A 15 -5.36 4.29 17.22
N LEU A 16 -5.72 4.07 18.48
CA LEU A 16 -5.21 4.86 19.60
C LEU A 16 -3.70 4.66 19.82
N LYS A 17 -3.19 3.43 19.65
CA LYS A 17 -1.74 3.14 19.68
C LYS A 17 -1.01 3.89 18.57
N LEU A 18 -1.58 3.86 17.36
CA LEU A 18 -0.99 4.47 16.17
C LEU A 18 -1.02 5.99 16.19
N ARG A 19 -2.10 6.61 16.70
CA ARG A 19 -2.19 8.06 16.84
C ARG A 19 -1.08 8.65 17.71
N LYS A 20 -0.58 7.90 18.69
CA LYS A 20 0.52 8.32 19.58
C LYS A 20 1.91 8.08 18.97
N CYS A 21 2.02 7.42 17.83
CA CYS A 21 3.31 7.14 17.20
C CYS A 21 3.78 8.28 16.31
N LYS A 22 4.96 8.82 16.62
CA LYS A 22 5.63 9.84 15.80
C LYS A 22 6.00 9.33 14.40
N VAL A 23 6.29 8.04 14.25
CA VAL A 23 6.63 7.42 12.94
C VAL A 23 5.51 7.56 11.91
N LEU A 24 4.24 7.60 12.36
CA LEU A 24 3.10 7.81 11.46
C LEU A 24 3.04 9.21 10.86
N TRP A 25 3.66 10.21 11.49
CA TRP A 25 3.78 11.56 10.94
C TRP A 25 4.73 11.62 9.75
N CYS A 26 5.63 10.64 9.60
CA CYS A 26 6.50 10.54 8.42
C CYS A 26 5.74 10.02 7.18
N MET A 27 4.59 9.35 7.34
CA MET A 27 3.87 8.76 6.21
C MET A 27 3.31 9.79 5.22
N PRO A 28 2.61 10.86 5.65
CA PRO A 28 2.15 11.89 4.72
C PRO A 28 3.33 12.55 4.00
N LEU A 29 4.43 12.80 4.73
CA LEU A 29 5.62 13.44 4.17
C LEU A 29 6.22 12.62 3.03
N CYS A 30 6.35 11.31 3.23
CA CYS A 30 6.83 10.45 2.16
C CYS A 30 5.77 10.25 1.07
N ALA A 31 4.47 10.18 1.40
CA ALA A 31 3.38 9.99 0.43
C ALA A 31 3.23 11.16 -0.55
N PHE A 32 3.54 12.38 -0.12
CA PHE A 32 3.43 13.58 -0.97
C PHE A 32 4.67 13.85 -1.81
N LEU A 33 5.80 13.19 -1.54
CA LEU A 33 7.02 13.35 -2.34
C LEU A 33 6.78 13.06 -3.83
N PRO A 34 6.10 11.97 -4.22
CA PRO A 34 5.79 11.73 -5.62
C PRO A 34 4.89 12.81 -6.24
N ASP A 35 3.86 13.25 -5.52
CA ASP A 35 2.93 14.28 -6.02
C ASP A 35 3.67 15.61 -6.26
N LEU A 36 4.56 15.99 -5.34
CA LEU A 36 5.40 17.19 -5.47
C LEU A 36 6.39 17.08 -6.63
N LEU A 37 6.97 15.91 -6.85
CA LEU A 37 7.87 15.67 -7.98
C LEU A 37 7.14 15.80 -9.31
N ILE A 38 5.97 15.17 -9.47
CA ILE A 38 5.16 15.32 -10.69
C ILE A 38 4.71 16.76 -10.89
N PHE A 39 4.25 17.42 -9.83
CA PHE A 39 3.93 18.85 -9.87
C PHE A 39 5.12 19.68 -10.36
N SER A 40 6.32 19.46 -9.80
CA SER A 40 7.53 20.18 -10.21
C SER A 40 7.91 19.91 -11.66
N MET A 41 7.74 18.67 -12.14
CA MET A 41 8.00 18.31 -13.53
C MET A 41 7.10 19.06 -14.51
N PHE A 42 5.81 19.21 -14.20
CA PHE A 42 4.86 19.93 -15.06
C PHE A 42 4.93 21.46 -14.87
N ALA A 43 5.26 21.95 -13.67
CA ALA A 43 5.32 23.38 -13.39
C ALA A 43 6.61 24.05 -13.91
N LEU A 44 7.77 23.36 -13.81
CA LEU A 44 9.07 23.95 -14.12
C LEU A 44 9.55 23.66 -15.55
N ASN A 45 9.02 22.62 -16.19
CA ASN A 45 9.52 22.18 -17.49
C ASN A 45 8.75 22.86 -18.63
N LYS A 46 9.46 23.68 -19.42
CA LYS A 46 8.89 24.40 -20.58
C LYS A 46 8.33 23.47 -21.68
N LYS A 47 8.64 22.17 -21.62
CA LYS A 47 8.07 21.15 -22.51
C LYS A 47 6.58 20.89 -22.28
N PHE A 48 6.04 21.24 -21.12
CA PHE A 48 4.62 21.10 -20.78
C PHE A 48 3.98 22.49 -20.65
N PRO A 49 3.62 23.16 -21.77
CA PRO A 49 3.04 24.50 -21.73
C PRO A 49 1.66 24.52 -21.05
N THR A 50 0.96 23.38 -21.09
CA THR A 50 -0.34 23.15 -20.45
C THR A 50 -0.40 21.74 -19.88
N VAL A 51 -1.04 21.58 -18.72
CA VAL A 51 -1.27 20.28 -18.10
C VAL A 51 -2.41 19.56 -18.82
N ILE A 52 -2.07 18.43 -19.43
CA ILE A 52 -3.04 17.44 -19.92
C ILE A 52 -3.33 16.51 -18.74
N TRP A 53 -4.58 16.48 -18.28
CA TRP A 53 -4.94 15.75 -17.06
C TRP A 53 -4.65 14.25 -17.16
N GLU A 54 -4.89 13.65 -18.33
CA GLU A 54 -4.66 12.23 -18.52
C GLU A 54 -3.19 11.86 -18.32
N THR A 55 -2.28 12.67 -18.87
CA THR A 55 -0.86 12.42 -18.74
C THR A 55 -0.38 12.67 -17.31
N TYR A 56 -0.87 13.75 -16.72
CA TYR A 56 -0.56 14.14 -15.34
C TYR A 56 -0.92 13.05 -14.32
N PHE A 57 -2.14 12.50 -14.40
CA PHE A 57 -2.57 11.44 -13.50
C PHE A 57 -1.87 10.10 -13.77
N THR A 58 -1.65 9.73 -15.03
CA THR A 58 -0.97 8.46 -15.35
C THR A 58 0.49 8.45 -14.91
N ASP A 59 1.20 9.57 -15.04
CA ASP A 59 2.59 9.70 -14.57
C ASP A 59 2.66 9.64 -13.04
N ALA A 60 1.73 10.31 -12.34
CA ALA A 60 1.62 10.23 -10.89
C ALA A 60 1.32 8.82 -10.40
N ILE A 61 0.34 8.15 -11.00
CA ILE A 61 -0.01 6.76 -10.68
C ILE A 61 1.20 5.83 -10.90
N MET A 62 1.94 6.00 -12.01
CA MET A 62 3.12 5.20 -12.28
C MET A 62 4.19 5.40 -11.20
N MET A 63 4.46 6.64 -10.81
CA MET A 63 5.49 6.96 -9.83
C MET A 63 5.12 6.50 -8.41
N ILE A 64 3.85 6.65 -8.03
CA ILE A 64 3.32 6.13 -6.76
C ILE A 64 3.46 4.61 -6.71
N ASN A 65 3.01 3.89 -7.75
CA ASN A 65 3.04 2.43 -7.78
C ASN A 65 4.46 1.86 -7.86
N MET A 66 5.37 2.51 -8.61
CA MET A 66 6.71 1.98 -8.82
C MET A 66 7.60 2.06 -7.59
N LEU A 67 7.55 3.18 -6.88
CA LEU A 67 8.51 3.53 -5.85
C LEU A 67 7.83 3.55 -4.48
N MET A 68 6.81 4.41 -4.38
CA MET A 68 6.31 4.87 -3.11
C MET A 68 5.49 3.81 -2.39
N ALA A 69 4.55 3.21 -3.11
CA ALA A 69 3.57 2.29 -2.55
C ALA A 69 4.21 0.99 -2.07
N ILE A 70 5.14 0.42 -2.85
CA ILE A 70 5.86 -0.79 -2.47
C ILE A 70 6.68 -0.56 -1.19
N GLY A 71 7.48 0.50 -1.15
CA GLY A 71 8.34 0.79 -0.02
C GLY A 71 7.56 1.12 1.25
N LEU A 72 6.71 2.14 1.17
CA LEU A 72 6.08 2.70 2.35
C LEU A 72 5.03 1.76 2.94
N PHE A 73 4.22 1.08 2.13
CA PHE A 73 3.23 0.15 2.66
C PHE A 73 3.87 -1.13 3.22
N SER A 74 4.99 -1.57 2.66
CA SER A 74 5.74 -2.69 3.23
C SER A 74 6.37 -2.34 4.57
N LEU A 75 6.95 -1.15 4.70
CA LEU A 75 7.50 -0.65 5.95
C LEU A 75 6.40 -0.44 7.00
N LEU A 76 5.26 0.12 6.61
CA LEU A 76 4.09 0.30 7.45
C LEU A 76 3.58 -1.04 7.99
N ALA A 77 3.35 -2.01 7.11
CA ALA A 77 2.88 -3.34 7.49
C ALA A 77 3.89 -4.03 8.40
N GLY A 78 5.17 -4.01 8.02
CA GLY A 78 6.27 -4.54 8.82
C GLY A 78 6.27 -3.94 10.22
N PHE A 79 6.23 -2.62 10.35
CA PHE A 79 6.23 -1.90 11.62
C PHE A 79 5.03 -2.29 12.50
N ILE A 80 3.80 -2.27 11.97
CA ILE A 80 2.59 -2.55 12.75
C ILE A 80 2.57 -4.01 13.25
N PHE A 81 3.03 -4.96 12.43
CA PHE A 81 3.08 -6.36 12.81
C PHE A 81 4.26 -6.68 13.72
N SER A 82 5.47 -6.18 13.43
CA SER A 82 6.68 -6.50 14.21
C SER A 82 6.74 -5.82 15.57
N ARG A 83 6.09 -4.65 15.73
CA ARG A 83 6.20 -3.82 16.94
C ARG A 83 5.86 -4.58 18.23
N GLU A 84 4.79 -5.38 18.22
CA GLU A 84 4.37 -6.09 19.44
C GLU A 84 5.25 -7.30 19.77
N TYR A 85 5.92 -7.86 18.77
CA TYR A 85 6.96 -8.86 18.99
C TYR A 85 8.23 -8.22 19.55
N GLN A 86 8.60 -7.02 19.07
CA GLN A 86 9.77 -6.29 19.56
C GLN A 86 9.58 -5.74 20.98
N GLU A 87 8.39 -5.28 21.31
CA GLU A 87 8.05 -4.77 22.65
C GLU A 87 7.70 -5.91 23.65
N ASN A 88 7.80 -7.19 23.25
CA ASN A 88 7.42 -8.37 24.05
C ASN A 88 5.99 -8.33 24.62
N THR A 89 5.10 -7.53 24.04
CA THR A 89 3.72 -7.36 24.53
C THR A 89 2.74 -8.38 23.96
N ILE A 90 3.19 -9.23 23.02
CA ILE A 90 2.36 -10.23 22.34
C ILE A 90 1.71 -11.21 23.35
N ASN A 91 2.49 -11.71 24.31
CA ASN A 91 2.01 -12.67 25.32
C ASN A 91 1.01 -12.01 26.27
N SER A 92 1.28 -10.77 26.70
CA SER A 92 0.35 -9.99 27.54
C SER A 92 -0.94 -9.57 26.83
N MET A 93 -0.97 -9.54 25.49
CA MET A 93 -2.21 -9.27 24.76
C MET A 93 -3.07 -10.52 24.63
N PHE A 94 -2.47 -11.70 24.49
CA PHE A 94 -3.22 -12.96 24.39
C PHE A 94 -3.72 -13.49 25.74
N THR A 95 -3.34 -12.89 26.87
CA THR A 95 -4.00 -13.14 28.16
C THR A 95 -5.37 -12.45 28.25
N TYR A 96 -5.60 -11.39 27.48
CA TYR A 96 -6.94 -10.87 27.25
C TYR A 96 -7.71 -11.79 26.31
N PRO A 97 -9.06 -11.85 26.40
CA PRO A 97 -9.89 -12.73 25.57
C PRO A 97 -10.02 -12.16 24.14
N ILE A 98 -8.90 -12.01 23.44
CA ILE A 98 -8.79 -11.57 22.05
C ILE A 98 -8.40 -12.78 21.21
N GLY A 99 -9.22 -13.11 20.21
CA GLY A 99 -8.91 -14.21 19.30
C GLY A 99 -7.72 -13.90 18.40
N ARG A 100 -6.87 -14.90 18.11
CA ARG A 100 -5.73 -14.78 17.17
C ARG A 100 -6.14 -14.27 15.78
N MET A 101 -7.30 -14.71 15.31
CA MET A 101 -7.88 -14.24 14.04
C MET A 101 -8.36 -12.79 14.13
N GLN A 102 -8.97 -12.40 15.25
CA GLN A 102 -9.43 -11.02 15.46
C GLN A 102 -8.26 -10.05 15.52
N PHE A 103 -7.15 -10.47 16.13
CA PHE A 103 -5.89 -9.74 16.16
C PHE A 103 -5.31 -9.49 14.76
N PHE A 104 -5.26 -10.52 13.92
CA PHE A 104 -4.73 -10.38 12.57
C PHE A 104 -5.64 -9.51 11.69
N ILE A 105 -6.96 -9.75 11.73
CA ILE A 105 -7.95 -9.02 10.94
C ILE A 105 -8.01 -7.55 11.37
N SER A 106 -7.96 -7.23 12.66
CA SER A 106 -7.98 -5.85 13.13
C SER A 106 -6.79 -5.06 12.57
N LYS A 107 -5.58 -5.65 12.57
CA LYS A 107 -4.39 -5.03 11.99
C LYS A 107 -4.49 -4.86 10.48
N LEU A 108 -4.99 -5.85 9.74
CA LEU A 108 -5.23 -5.72 8.31
C LEU A 108 -6.21 -4.58 7.99
N ILE A 109 -7.31 -4.45 8.74
CA ILE A 109 -8.29 -3.37 8.55
C ILE A 109 -7.64 -2.00 8.81
N VAL A 110 -6.85 -1.88 9.88
CA VAL A 110 -6.15 -0.65 10.22
C VAL A 110 -5.16 -0.25 9.12
N ILE A 111 -4.37 -1.21 8.61
CA ILE A 111 -3.44 -0.98 7.49
C ILE A 111 -4.21 -0.57 6.23
N LEU A 112 -5.33 -1.24 5.92
CA LEU A 112 -6.18 -0.90 4.78
C LEU A 112 -6.68 0.55 4.86
N ILE A 113 -7.13 1.00 6.04
CA ILE A 113 -7.58 2.38 6.25
C ILE A 113 -6.42 3.37 6.08
N LEU A 114 -5.21 3.04 6.56
CA LEU A 114 -4.03 3.89 6.36
C LEU A 114 -3.64 3.99 4.88
N ILE A 115 -3.66 2.88 4.15
CA ILE A 115 -3.41 2.86 2.69
C ILE A 115 -4.48 3.69 1.97
N SER A 116 -5.76 3.55 2.34
CA SER A 116 -6.82 4.31 1.69
C SER A 116 -6.69 5.81 1.94
N ILE A 117 -6.36 6.22 3.17
CA ILE A 117 -6.17 7.64 3.51
C ILE A 117 -4.97 8.21 2.74
N THR A 118 -3.85 7.50 2.70
CA THR A 118 -2.62 7.98 2.03
C THR A 118 -2.80 8.11 0.52
N ILE A 119 -3.37 7.10 -0.14
CA ILE A 119 -3.61 7.12 -1.59
C ILE A 119 -4.65 8.18 -1.96
N MET A 120 -5.74 8.31 -1.19
CA MET A 120 -6.77 9.33 -1.46
C MET A 120 -6.28 10.74 -1.15
N ALA A 121 -5.46 10.93 -0.11
CA ALA A 121 -4.84 12.22 0.17
C ALA A 121 -3.90 12.65 -0.96
N SER A 122 -3.09 11.72 -1.50
CA SER A 122 -2.25 11.96 -2.68
C SER A 122 -3.09 12.36 -3.89
N PHE A 123 -4.20 11.67 -4.16
CA PHE A 123 -5.12 12.04 -5.25
C PHE A 123 -5.68 13.48 -5.10
N ILE A 124 -6.17 13.82 -3.90
CA ILE A 124 -6.72 15.15 -3.62
C ILE A 124 -5.62 16.21 -3.78
N LEU A 125 -4.43 15.96 -3.24
CA LEU A 125 -3.30 16.87 -3.34
C LEU A 125 -2.91 17.09 -4.80
N LEU A 126 -2.83 16.03 -5.59
CA LEU A 126 -2.49 16.08 -7.01
C LEU A 126 -3.51 16.92 -7.80
N VAL A 127 -4.82 16.75 -7.55
CA VAL A 127 -5.86 17.59 -8.15
C VAL A 127 -5.66 19.06 -7.78
N LEU A 128 -5.47 19.36 -6.49
CA LEU A 128 -5.26 20.73 -6.01
C LEU A 128 -4.02 21.38 -6.65
N LEU A 129 -2.92 20.64 -6.73
CA LEU A 129 -1.69 21.11 -7.36
C LEU A 129 -1.85 21.32 -8.87
N GLY A 130 -2.53 20.40 -9.57
CA GLY A 130 -2.80 20.52 -11.00
C GLY A 130 -3.65 21.76 -11.35
N LEU A 131 -4.58 22.15 -10.47
CA LEU A 131 -5.41 23.35 -10.65
C LEU A 131 -4.61 24.66 -10.54
N THR A 132 -3.41 24.65 -9.94
CA THR A 132 -2.57 25.85 -9.84
C THR A 132 -1.74 26.13 -11.09
N ILE A 133 -1.61 25.15 -12.00
CA ILE A 133 -0.86 25.27 -13.25
C ILE A 133 -1.85 25.56 -14.39
N LYS A 134 -1.40 26.15 -15.50
CA LYS A 134 -2.22 26.24 -16.72
C LYS A 134 -2.64 24.82 -17.15
N HIS A 135 -3.94 24.56 -17.14
CA HIS A 135 -4.49 23.23 -17.37
C HIS A 135 -5.63 23.27 -18.39
N GLU A 136 -5.87 22.13 -19.03
CA GLU A 136 -7.09 21.89 -19.80
C GLU A 136 -8.33 21.87 -18.89
N PRO A 137 -9.55 22.07 -19.42
CA PRO A 137 -10.76 22.00 -18.61
C PRO A 137 -10.88 20.61 -17.96
N LEU A 138 -10.88 20.59 -16.62
CA LEU A 138 -11.04 19.35 -15.85
C LEU A 138 -12.48 18.86 -16.02
N THR A 139 -12.63 17.77 -16.75
CA THR A 139 -13.94 17.18 -17.02
C THR A 139 -14.30 16.16 -15.93
N LEU A 140 -15.57 16.11 -15.53
CA LEU A 140 -16.06 15.18 -14.50
C LEU A 140 -15.79 13.70 -14.87
N ASN A 141 -15.80 13.36 -16.17
CA ASN A 141 -15.49 12.01 -16.66
C ASN A 141 -14.05 11.59 -16.31
N ILE A 142 -13.09 12.50 -16.47
CA ILE A 142 -11.68 12.27 -16.16
C ILE A 142 -11.52 12.02 -14.66
N LEU A 143 -12.17 12.86 -13.84
CA LEU A 143 -12.15 12.71 -12.39
C LEU A 143 -12.75 11.36 -11.94
N LEU A 144 -13.88 10.95 -12.50
CA LEU A 144 -14.51 9.66 -12.20
C LEU A 144 -13.67 8.47 -12.67
N TYR A 145 -12.96 8.59 -13.79
CA TYR A 145 -12.07 7.55 -14.26
C TYR A 145 -10.87 7.35 -13.32
N TYR A 146 -10.18 8.43 -12.95
CA TYR A 146 -9.01 8.34 -12.09
C TYR A 146 -9.37 8.03 -10.63
N THR A 147 -10.51 8.48 -10.11
CA THR A 147 -10.99 8.02 -8.79
C THR A 147 -11.17 6.51 -8.75
N LYS A 148 -11.76 5.88 -9.78
CA LYS A 148 -11.85 4.42 -9.89
C LYS A 148 -10.46 3.77 -9.94
N ALA A 149 -9.52 4.34 -10.68
CA ALA A 149 -8.15 3.85 -10.76
C ALA A 149 -7.45 3.86 -9.38
N TYR A 150 -7.59 4.94 -8.62
CA TYR A 150 -7.04 5.05 -7.27
C TYR A 150 -7.71 4.09 -6.27
N ILE A 151 -9.03 3.86 -6.37
CA ILE A 151 -9.72 2.82 -5.59
C ILE A 151 -9.15 1.44 -5.92
N PHE A 152 -8.96 1.14 -7.20
CA PHE A 152 -8.39 -0.13 -7.64
C PHE A 152 -6.94 -0.31 -7.13
N MET A 153 -6.13 0.75 -7.13
CA MET A 153 -4.79 0.75 -6.52
C MET A 153 -4.83 0.41 -5.03
N ILE A 154 -5.77 0.96 -4.25
CA ILE A 154 -5.92 0.65 -2.82
C ILE A 154 -6.15 -0.86 -2.63
N ILE A 155 -7.04 -1.44 -3.42
CA ILE A 155 -7.37 -2.87 -3.35
C ILE A 155 -6.11 -3.70 -3.65
N MET A 156 -5.41 -3.41 -4.75
CA MET A 156 -4.22 -4.16 -5.14
C MET A 156 -3.09 -4.08 -4.10
N HIS A 157 -2.82 -2.90 -3.55
CA HIS A 157 -1.78 -2.76 -2.51
C HIS A 157 -2.18 -3.44 -1.21
N SER A 158 -3.46 -3.36 -0.82
CA SER A 158 -3.96 -4.07 0.36
C SER A 158 -3.82 -5.59 0.22
N ALA A 159 -3.95 -6.13 -1.00
CA ALA A 159 -3.81 -7.56 -1.26
C ALA A 159 -2.38 -8.08 -1.04
N LEU A 160 -1.37 -7.23 -1.16
CA LEU A 160 0.04 -7.59 -0.95
C LEU A 160 0.46 -7.59 0.53
N ILE A 161 -0.31 -6.92 1.40
CA ILE A 161 0.02 -6.74 2.83
C ILE A 161 0.14 -8.04 3.61
N PRO A 162 -0.74 -9.05 3.47
CA PRO A 162 -0.62 -10.28 4.25
C PRO A 162 0.70 -11.03 4.03
N LEU A 163 1.28 -10.95 2.84
CA LEU A 163 2.57 -11.56 2.55
C LEU A 163 3.71 -10.88 3.34
N ILE A 164 3.65 -9.55 3.45
CA ILE A 164 4.60 -8.75 4.24
C ILE A 164 4.38 -8.99 5.75
N ALA A 165 3.12 -9.08 6.17
CA ALA A 165 2.74 -9.40 7.55
C ALA A 165 3.33 -10.73 8.00
N PHE A 166 3.26 -11.76 7.15
CA PHE A 166 3.86 -13.07 7.42
C PHE A 166 5.36 -12.96 7.75
N LEU A 167 6.12 -12.21 6.95
CA LEU A 167 7.56 -12.04 7.16
C LEU A 167 7.88 -11.30 8.47
N GLY A 168 7.07 -10.28 8.81
CA GLY A 168 7.22 -9.55 10.07
C GLY A 168 6.90 -10.40 11.30
N ILE A 169 5.88 -11.26 11.21
CA ILE A 169 5.48 -12.19 12.27
C ILE A 169 6.52 -13.29 12.45
N TYR A 170 6.88 -13.99 11.36
CA TYR A 170 7.74 -15.17 11.41
C TYR A 170 9.12 -14.86 11.99
N ASN A 171 9.70 -13.71 11.61
CA ASN A 171 11.03 -13.29 12.06
C ASN A 171 11.01 -12.36 13.27
N LYS A 172 9.83 -12.02 13.80
CA LYS A 172 9.64 -11.17 15.01
C LYS A 172 10.41 -9.85 14.95
N SER A 173 10.66 -9.34 13.75
CA SER A 173 11.52 -8.19 13.49
C SER A 173 11.06 -7.43 12.26
N ILE A 174 11.34 -6.13 12.25
CA ILE A 174 11.00 -5.25 11.11
C ILE A 174 11.96 -5.41 9.94
N ILE A 175 13.15 -5.99 10.16
CA ILE A 175 14.23 -6.08 9.18
C ILE A 175 13.80 -6.85 7.91
N PRO A 176 13.15 -8.03 7.98
CA PRO A 176 12.81 -8.80 6.78
C PRO A 176 11.74 -8.14 5.90
N PRO A 177 10.65 -7.54 6.43
CA PRO A 177 9.78 -6.67 5.65
C PRO A 177 10.51 -5.53 4.93
N ILE A 178 11.51 -4.91 5.57
CA ILE A 178 12.30 -3.83 4.95
C ILE A 178 13.16 -4.37 3.80
N ILE A 179 13.87 -5.49 4.01
CA ILE A 179 14.69 -6.12 2.97
C ILE A 179 13.82 -6.47 1.76
N LEU A 180 12.65 -7.09 2.00
CA LEU A 180 11.70 -7.38 0.94
C LEU A 180 11.27 -6.12 0.20
N ALA A 181 10.95 -5.04 0.92
CA ALA A 181 10.53 -3.78 0.32
C ALA A 181 11.59 -3.21 -0.63
N VAL A 182 12.86 -3.18 -0.17
CA VAL A 182 13.98 -2.67 -0.97
C VAL A 182 14.22 -3.55 -2.20
N CYS A 183 14.26 -4.88 -2.03
CA CYS A 183 14.38 -5.82 -3.14
C CYS A 183 13.20 -5.72 -4.11
N ALA A 184 11.98 -5.52 -3.61
CA ALA A 184 10.80 -5.44 -4.44
C ALA A 184 10.80 -4.15 -5.28
N ILE A 185 11.24 -3.02 -4.74
CA ILE A 185 11.40 -1.78 -5.50
C ILE A 185 12.42 -1.97 -6.63
N THR A 186 13.62 -2.50 -6.32
CA THR A 186 14.68 -2.65 -7.31
C THR A 186 14.30 -3.64 -8.41
N LEU A 187 13.69 -4.77 -8.04
CA LEU A 187 13.20 -5.76 -8.99
C LEU A 187 12.06 -5.22 -9.83
N ASN A 188 11.14 -4.43 -9.26
CA ASN A 188 10.03 -3.85 -10.00
C ASN A 188 10.51 -2.98 -11.18
N LEU A 189 11.56 -2.18 -10.98
CA LEU A 189 12.14 -1.34 -12.03
C LEU A 189 12.71 -2.15 -13.21
N ILE A 190 13.26 -3.33 -12.92
CA ILE A 190 13.84 -4.22 -13.94
C ILE A 190 12.75 -5.02 -14.63
N VAL A 191 11.89 -5.66 -13.83
CA VAL A 191 10.92 -6.66 -14.27
C VAL A 191 9.77 -6.04 -15.06
N MET A 192 9.39 -4.78 -14.80
CA MET A 192 8.23 -4.15 -15.42
C MET A 192 8.25 -4.19 -16.97
N ASN A 193 9.43 -4.07 -17.57
CA ASN A 193 9.61 -4.03 -19.03
C ASN A 193 9.89 -5.41 -19.65
N THR A 194 9.76 -6.49 -18.87
CA THR A 194 10.01 -7.87 -19.29
C THR A 194 8.69 -8.65 -19.43
N PRO A 195 8.64 -9.77 -20.17
CA PRO A 195 7.44 -10.61 -20.26
C PRO A 195 7.03 -11.24 -18.90
N PHE A 196 7.94 -11.26 -17.92
CA PHE A 196 7.69 -11.79 -16.57
C PHE A 196 7.01 -10.79 -15.63
N ASN A 197 6.65 -9.61 -16.13
CA ASN A 197 6.08 -8.52 -15.34
C ASN A 197 4.75 -8.90 -14.64
N THR A 198 3.97 -9.83 -15.18
CA THR A 198 2.68 -10.25 -14.59
C THR A 198 2.83 -11.30 -13.49
N VAL A 199 3.98 -11.97 -13.41
CA VAL A 199 4.25 -13.01 -12.39
C VAL A 199 4.73 -12.39 -11.08
N PHE A 200 5.38 -11.23 -11.14
CA PHE A 200 5.90 -10.56 -9.95
C PHE A 200 4.80 -9.75 -9.25
N PRO A 201 4.42 -10.06 -7.98
CA PRO A 201 3.23 -9.49 -7.37
C PRO A 201 3.24 -7.96 -7.22
N TRP A 202 4.42 -7.39 -6.96
CA TRP A 202 4.58 -5.95 -6.73
C TRP A 202 4.62 -5.12 -8.02
N SER A 203 4.82 -5.73 -9.20
CA SER A 203 4.66 -5.02 -10.47
C SER A 203 3.21 -4.94 -10.92
N ILE A 204 2.33 -5.81 -10.41
CA ILE A 204 0.92 -5.88 -10.84
C ILE A 204 0.16 -4.56 -10.64
N PRO A 205 0.26 -3.85 -9.50
CA PRO A 205 -0.39 -2.55 -9.36
C PRO A 205 0.06 -1.54 -10.42
N THR A 206 1.34 -1.57 -10.80
CA THR A 206 1.83 -0.71 -11.89
C THR A 206 1.24 -1.12 -13.24
N ILE A 207 1.07 -2.42 -13.50
CA ILE A 207 0.65 -2.96 -14.82
C ILE A 207 -0.86 -2.85 -15.04
N LEU A 208 -1.67 -2.98 -14.00
CA LEU A 208 -3.12 -2.92 -14.15
C LEU A 208 -3.69 -1.50 -14.05
N SER A 209 -2.92 -0.55 -13.48
CA SER A 209 -3.28 0.87 -13.47
C SER A 209 -3.31 1.49 -14.88
N PRO A 210 -3.90 2.67 -15.09
CA PRO A 210 -3.83 3.36 -16.38
C PRO A 210 -2.39 3.77 -16.78
N HIS A 211 -2.03 3.67 -18.07
CA HIS A 211 -0.74 4.14 -18.62
C HIS A 211 -0.91 4.71 -20.03
N GLN A 212 0.00 5.60 -20.42
CA GLN A 212 -0.15 6.42 -21.64
C GLN A 212 0.08 5.68 -22.96
N ASN A 213 0.69 4.49 -23.00
CA ASN A 213 1.12 3.87 -24.28
C ASN A 213 0.82 2.38 -24.45
N GLY A 214 0.04 1.75 -23.57
CA GLY A 214 -0.21 0.31 -23.62
C GLY A 214 1.08 -0.50 -23.41
N ARG A 215 1.23 -1.18 -22.27
CA ARG A 215 2.45 -1.97 -22.05
C ARG A 215 2.46 -3.18 -22.98
N THR A 216 3.64 -3.52 -23.49
CA THR A 216 3.85 -4.63 -24.45
C THR A 216 3.48 -6.01 -23.90
N TYR A 217 3.45 -6.17 -22.57
CA TYR A 217 3.15 -7.44 -21.90
C TYR A 217 2.09 -7.23 -20.80
N THR A 218 0.83 -6.99 -21.17
CA THR A 218 -0.29 -6.89 -20.21
C THR A 218 -1.16 -8.15 -20.26
N ASN A 219 -1.09 -8.97 -19.20
CA ASN A 219 -2.06 -10.04 -18.99
C ASN A 219 -2.87 -9.77 -17.72
N TYR A 220 -4.06 -9.20 -17.92
CA TYR A 220 -4.96 -8.81 -16.84
C TYR A 220 -5.40 -10.01 -15.99
N THR A 221 -5.75 -11.12 -16.63
CA THR A 221 -6.23 -12.33 -15.96
C THR A 221 -5.14 -12.95 -15.08
N LEU A 222 -3.93 -13.11 -15.62
CA LEU A 222 -2.80 -13.63 -14.84
C LEU A 222 -2.45 -12.72 -13.65
N GLY A 223 -2.45 -11.40 -13.85
CA GLY A 223 -2.18 -10.45 -12.75
C GLY A 223 -3.18 -10.58 -11.60
N ILE A 224 -4.48 -10.72 -11.90
CA ILE A 224 -5.50 -10.93 -10.86
C ILE A 224 -5.29 -12.26 -10.14
N ILE A 225 -4.99 -13.34 -10.87
CA ILE A 225 -4.72 -14.66 -10.27
C ILE A 225 -3.51 -14.60 -9.34
N VAL A 226 -2.42 -13.95 -9.76
CA VAL A 226 -1.21 -13.81 -8.93
C VAL A 226 -1.52 -12.99 -7.68
N LEU A 227 -2.21 -11.85 -7.78
CA LEU A 227 -2.61 -11.06 -6.61
C LEU A 227 -3.47 -11.89 -5.64
N CYS A 228 -4.50 -12.57 -6.12
CA CYS A 228 -5.34 -13.43 -5.30
C CYS A 228 -4.52 -14.55 -4.63
N SER A 229 -3.62 -15.20 -5.38
CA SER A 229 -2.76 -16.25 -4.84
C SER A 229 -1.84 -15.72 -3.73
N THR A 230 -1.23 -14.55 -3.93
CA THR A 230 -0.31 -13.94 -2.95
C THR A 230 -1.03 -13.52 -1.68
N PHE A 231 -2.27 -13.03 -1.79
CA PHE A 231 -3.12 -12.72 -0.66
C PHE A 231 -3.49 -13.98 0.13
N ILE A 232 -3.95 -15.05 -0.56
CA ILE A 232 -4.32 -16.32 0.08
C ILE A 232 -3.11 -16.96 0.76
N VAL A 233 -1.98 -17.05 0.07
CA VAL A 233 -0.75 -17.61 0.63
C VAL A 233 -0.27 -16.79 1.82
N GLY A 234 -0.22 -15.45 1.70
CA GLY A 234 0.21 -14.56 2.77
C GLY A 234 -0.68 -14.66 4.01
N THR A 235 -2.00 -14.75 3.84
CA THR A 235 -2.94 -14.90 4.97
C THR A 235 -2.80 -16.25 5.65
N VAL A 236 -2.76 -17.36 4.89
CA VAL A 236 -2.60 -18.71 5.45
C VAL A 236 -1.28 -18.86 6.21
N LEU A 237 -0.18 -18.38 5.62
CA LEU A 237 1.13 -18.41 6.27
C LEU A 237 1.17 -17.54 7.53
N SER A 238 0.61 -16.33 7.50
CA SER A 238 0.51 -15.46 8.67
C SER A 238 -0.24 -16.12 9.82
N ILE A 239 -1.40 -16.72 9.54
CA ILE A 239 -2.22 -17.39 10.56
C ILE A 239 -1.48 -18.60 11.15
N LYS A 240 -0.76 -19.37 10.32
CA LYS A 240 0.03 -20.51 10.78
C LYS A 240 1.17 -20.07 11.71
N SER A 241 1.86 -18.98 11.37
CA SER A 241 2.95 -18.43 12.20
C SER A 241 2.44 -17.94 13.55
N ILE A 242 1.34 -17.18 13.58
CA ILE A 242 0.73 -16.69 14.84
C ILE A 242 0.35 -17.88 15.75
N LYS A 243 -0.10 -19.00 15.18
CA LYS A 243 -0.47 -20.18 15.98
C LYS A 243 0.72 -20.87 16.66
N LYS A 244 1.91 -20.82 16.04
CA LYS A 244 3.13 -21.48 16.51
C LYS A 244 3.84 -20.72 17.64
N ASP A 245 3.67 -19.39 17.69
CA ASP A 245 4.50 -18.53 18.53
C ASP A 245 4.03 -18.33 19.98
N VAL A 246 2.80 -18.74 20.32
CA VAL A 246 2.21 -18.48 21.64
C VAL A 246 1.76 -19.81 22.25
N HIS A 247 2.61 -20.31 23.15
CA HIS A 247 2.36 -21.43 24.07
C HIS A 247 1.80 -20.90 25.39
#